data_AF-A0A2N3AY15-F1
#
_entry.id   AF-A0A2N3AY15-F1
#
_cell.length_a   1.000
_cell.length_b   1.000
_cell.length_c   1.000
_cell.angle_alpha   90.00
_cell.angle_beta   90.00
_cell.angle_gamma   90.00
#
_symmetry.space_group_name_H-M   'P 1'
#
loop_
_entity.id
_entity.type
_entity.pdbx_description
1 polymer ?
#
loop_
_entity_poly.entity_id
_entity_poly.type
_entity_poly.pdbx_seq_one_letter_code
_entity_poly.pdbx_strand_id
1 'polypeptide(L)'
;LMDAYTQNKLRGRKLALVRRLIQQRELRGPQLHSNPLGRKPPKRALTSEGLVRAYQQEATRQKLLIKKAELTQSRLMFVREAFRKLCADGHFMTLLRAEGLETMPADLARSMTEGAPT
;
A
#
# COMPACT_ATOMS: atom_id res chain seq x y z
N LEU A 1 -16.61 23.44 27.97
CA LEU A 1 -15.79 23.75 29.17
C LEU A 1 -16.38 24.89 30.00
N MET A 2 -17.01 25.90 29.39
CA MET A 2 -17.64 27.00 30.12
C MET A 2 -18.76 26.55 31.08
N ASP A 3 -19.65 25.67 30.67
CA ASP A 3 -20.81 25.26 31.48
C ASP A 3 -20.43 24.56 32.79
N ALA A 4 -19.29 23.86 32.83
CA ALA A 4 -18.80 23.18 34.03
C ALA A 4 -17.99 24.09 34.96
N TYR A 5 -17.49 25.21 34.44
CA TYR A 5 -16.84 26.28 35.22
C TYR A 5 -17.89 27.17 35.89
N THR A 6 -18.97 27.53 35.17
CA THR A 6 -20.10 28.30 35.71
C THR A 6 -20.92 27.52 36.74
N GLN A 7 -21.00 26.19 36.60
CA GLN A 7 -21.65 25.30 37.57
C GLN A 7 -20.77 24.90 38.78
N ASN A 8 -19.60 25.52 39.00
CA ASN A 8 -18.63 25.18 40.08
C ASN A 8 -18.10 23.73 40.11
N LYS A 9 -18.39 22.91 39.10
CA LYS A 9 -17.95 21.51 39.04
C LYS A 9 -16.46 21.37 38.73
N LEU A 10 -15.85 22.40 38.12
CA LEU A 10 -14.43 22.47 37.80
C LEU A 10 -13.78 23.69 38.47
N ARG A 11 -13.31 23.51 39.72
CA ARG A 11 -12.52 24.52 40.44
C ARG A 11 -11.26 23.91 41.06
N GLY A 12 -10.25 24.77 41.29
CA GLY A 12 -9.00 24.42 41.97
C GLY A 12 -8.22 23.26 41.32
N ARG A 13 -7.87 22.25 42.12
CA ARG A 13 -7.03 21.11 41.72
C ARG A 13 -7.61 20.32 40.54
N LYS A 14 -8.94 20.21 40.43
CA LYS A 14 -9.62 19.51 39.32
C LYS A 14 -9.40 20.22 37.98
N LEU A 15 -9.42 21.56 38.00
CA LEU A 15 -9.17 22.37 36.80
C LEU A 15 -7.71 22.25 36.34
N ALA A 16 -6.76 22.22 37.27
CA ALA A 16 -5.34 22.02 36.96
C ALA A 16 -5.07 20.65 36.33
N LEU A 17 -5.73 19.58 36.81
CA LEU A 17 -5.62 18.23 36.25
C LEU A 17 -6.19 18.15 34.83
N VAL A 18 -7.37 18.72 34.61
CA VAL A 18 -7.99 18.77 33.28
C VAL A 18 -7.11 19.55 32.30
N ARG A 19 -6.52 20.68 32.72
CA ARG A 19 -5.59 21.46 31.90
C ARG A 19 -4.35 20.66 31.50
N ARG A 20 -3.75 19.92 32.44
CA ARG A 20 -2.61 19.02 32.15
C ARG A 20 -3.00 17.91 31.18
N LEU A 21 -4.20 17.34 31.32
CA LEU A 21 -4.66 16.24 30.48
C LEU A 21 -4.95 16.70 29.04
N ILE A 22 -5.48 17.92 28.88
CA ILE A 22 -5.67 18.56 27.56
C ILE A 22 -4.31 18.81 26.91
N GLN A 23 -3.34 19.40 27.62
CA GLN A 23 -1.98 19.63 27.11
C GLN A 23 -1.29 18.33 26.69
N GLN A 24 -1.42 17.26 27.49
CA GLN A 24 -0.87 15.96 27.12
C GLN A 24 -1.53 15.36 25.87
N ARG A 25 -2.83 15.61 25.65
CA ARG A 25 -3.57 15.16 24.48
C ARG A 25 -3.20 15.95 23.23
N GLU A 26 -3.03 17.27 23.34
CA GLU A 26 -2.55 18.12 22.24
C GLU A 26 -1.15 17.71 21.78
N LEU A 27 -0.24 17.41 22.71
CA LEU A 27 1.12 17.00 22.39
C LEU A 27 1.24 15.58 21.81
N ARG A 28 0.35 14.66 22.18
CA ARG A 28 0.47 13.23 21.81
C ARG A 28 -0.50 12.78 20.73
N GLY A 29 -1.48 13.61 20.37
CA GLY A 29 -2.52 13.25 19.41
C GLY A 29 -3.52 12.21 19.93
N PRO A 30 -4.55 11.88 19.14
CA PRO A 30 -5.68 11.04 19.56
C PRO A 30 -5.36 9.54 19.68
N GLN A 31 -4.15 9.08 19.37
CA GLN A 31 -3.78 7.67 19.49
C GLN A 31 -3.18 7.34 20.85
N LEU A 32 -4.05 6.91 21.76
CA LEU A 32 -3.66 6.28 23.01
C LEU A 32 -3.40 4.78 22.79
N HIS A 33 -2.34 4.43 22.06
CA HIS A 33 -1.78 3.07 22.15
C HIS A 33 -0.94 2.96 23.42
N SER A 34 -1.60 3.07 24.57
CA SER A 34 -1.00 2.77 25.87
C SER A 34 -1.47 1.40 26.30
N ASN A 35 -0.56 0.44 26.22
CA ASN A 35 -0.63 -0.83 26.93
C ASN A 35 -1.25 -0.64 28.34
N PRO A 36 -2.23 -1.46 28.78
CA PRO A 36 -2.93 -1.32 30.06
C PRO A 36 -2.03 -1.30 31.30
N LEU A 37 -0.75 -1.69 31.17
CA LEU A 37 0.23 -1.69 32.25
C LEU A 37 1.14 -0.44 32.31
N GLY A 38 0.92 0.60 31.49
CA GLY A 38 1.68 1.86 31.55
C GLY A 38 3.18 1.74 31.22
N ARG A 39 3.70 0.53 31.04
CA ARG A 39 5.04 0.27 30.53
C ARG A 39 5.05 0.58 29.05
N LYS A 40 5.58 1.77 28.73
CA LYS A 40 6.16 2.04 27.41
C LYS A 40 7.14 0.89 27.16
N PRO A 41 6.97 0.05 26.12
CA PRO A 41 7.99 -0.92 25.80
C PRO A 41 9.31 -0.14 25.69
N PRO A 42 10.42 -0.61 26.28
CA PRO A 42 11.70 0.05 26.09
C PRO A 42 11.85 0.22 24.58
N LYS A 43 12.11 1.45 24.12
CA LYS A 43 12.52 1.68 22.74
C LYS A 43 13.72 0.77 22.55
N ARG A 44 13.54 -0.40 21.92
CA ARG A 44 14.64 -1.33 21.65
C ARG A 44 15.64 -0.48 20.89
N ALA A 45 16.80 -0.23 21.49
CA ALA A 45 17.90 0.39 20.80
C ALA A 45 18.12 -0.40 19.50
N LEU A 46 18.46 0.29 18.41
CA LEU A 46 18.75 -0.35 17.13
C LEU A 46 19.93 -1.32 17.36
N THR A 47 19.63 -2.59 17.67
CA THR A 47 20.67 -3.59 17.89
C THR A 47 21.20 -4.02 16.53
N SER A 48 22.50 -4.30 16.43
CA SER A 48 23.13 -4.83 15.22
C SER A 48 22.38 -6.06 14.69
N GLU A 49 21.97 -6.96 15.60
CA GLU A 49 21.15 -8.13 15.28
C GLU A 49 19.77 -7.75 14.70
N GLY A 50 19.12 -6.69 15.22
CA GLY A 50 17.87 -6.18 14.69
C GLY A 50 18.00 -5.62 13.28
N LEU A 51 19.11 -4.94 12.97
CA LEU A 51 19.42 -4.43 11.63
C LEU A 51 19.65 -5.57 10.64
N VAL A 52 20.42 -6.60 11.04
CA VAL A 52 20.67 -7.79 10.21
C VAL A 52 19.37 -8.52 9.91
N ARG A 53 18.50 -8.70 10.90
CA ARG A 53 17.18 -9.34 10.70
C ARG A 53 16.27 -8.53 9.78
N ALA A 54 16.22 -7.21 9.94
CA ALA A 54 15.43 -6.34 9.08
C ALA A 54 15.93 -6.39 7.63
N TYR A 55 17.25 -6.36 7.43
CA TYR A 55 17.86 -6.51 6.10
C TYR A 55 17.54 -7.86 5.46
N GLN A 56 17.65 -8.96 6.21
CA GLN A 56 17.30 -10.29 5.70
C GLN A 56 15.83 -10.36 5.27
N GLN A 57 14.91 -9.79 6.06
CA GLN A 57 13.50 -9.72 5.71
C GLN A 57 13.28 -8.94 4.42
N GLU A 58 13.90 -7.76 4.28
CA GLU A 58 13.78 -6.95 3.06
C GLU A 58 14.37 -7.67 1.85
N ALA A 59 15.53 -8.31 1.99
CA ALA A 59 16.15 -9.11 0.94
C ALA A 59 15.24 -10.27 0.50
N THR A 60 14.58 -10.98 1.44
CA THR A 60 13.61 -12.01 1.08
C THR A 60 12.39 -11.45 0.36
N ARG A 61 11.89 -10.28 0.77
CA ARG A 61 10.78 -9.59 0.12
C ARG A 61 11.14 -9.21 -1.32
N GLN A 62 12.33 -8.66 -1.54
CA GLN A 62 12.82 -8.31 -2.88
C GLN A 62 12.96 -9.55 -3.77
N LYS A 63 13.52 -10.65 -3.26
CA LYS A 63 13.61 -11.91 -4.01
C LYS A 63 12.24 -12.44 -4.44
N LEU A 64 11.23 -12.34 -3.57
CA LEU A 64 9.86 -12.73 -3.92
C LEU A 64 9.24 -11.79 -4.97
N LEU A 65 9.51 -10.50 -4.89
CA LEU A 65 9.03 -9.51 -5.87
C LEU A 65 9.61 -9.79 -7.26
N ILE A 66 10.92 -10.06 -7.35
CA ILE A 66 11.59 -10.43 -8.60
C ILE A 66 10.94 -11.67 -9.21
N LYS A 67 10.78 -12.74 -8.44
CA LYS A 67 10.12 -13.97 -8.93
C LYS A 67 8.69 -13.74 -9.44
N LYS A 68 7.93 -12.88 -8.75
CA LYS A 68 6.58 -12.50 -9.20
C LYS A 68 6.64 -11.72 -10.51
N ALA A 69 7.56 -10.75 -10.61
CA ALA A 69 7.75 -9.95 -11.81
C ALA A 69 8.11 -10.83 -13.03
N GLU A 70 9.06 -11.75 -12.88
CA GLU A 70 9.48 -12.71 -13.92
C GLU A 70 8.30 -13.56 -14.41
N LEU A 71 7.48 -14.10 -13.49
CA LEU A 71 6.30 -14.87 -13.84
C LEU A 71 5.27 -14.02 -14.59
N THR A 72 4.99 -12.81 -14.10
CA THR A 72 4.05 -11.90 -14.76
C THR A 72 4.54 -11.48 -16.14
N GLN A 73 5.83 -11.19 -16.29
CA GLN A 73 6.44 -10.81 -17.55
C GLN A 73 6.35 -11.96 -18.57
N SER A 74 6.71 -13.18 -18.17
CA SER A 74 6.60 -14.36 -19.03
C SER A 74 5.17 -14.57 -19.54
N ARG A 75 4.17 -14.43 -18.66
CA ARG A 75 2.75 -14.53 -19.03
C ARG A 75 2.30 -13.42 -19.97
N LEU A 76 2.68 -12.17 -19.68
CA LEU A 76 2.33 -11.03 -20.53
C LEU A 76 2.97 -11.13 -21.91
N MET A 77 4.23 -11.56 -21.99
CA MET A 77 4.86 -11.84 -23.28
C MET A 77 4.09 -12.90 -24.06
N PHE A 78 3.73 -14.02 -23.43
CA PHE A 78 2.96 -15.06 -24.10
C PHE A 78 1.63 -14.54 -24.66
N VAL A 79 0.84 -13.84 -23.83
CA VAL A 79 -0.44 -13.27 -24.24
C VAL A 79 -0.23 -12.28 -25.40
N ARG A 80 0.72 -11.35 -25.26
CA ARG A 80 1.02 -10.35 -26.30
C ARG A 80 1.38 -11.01 -27.63
N GLU A 81 2.26 -12.01 -27.60
CA GLU A 81 2.69 -12.71 -28.82
C GLU A 81 1.57 -13.52 -29.46
N ALA A 82 0.71 -14.15 -28.66
CA ALA A 82 -0.47 -14.86 -29.16
C ALA A 82 -1.44 -13.90 -29.86
N PHE A 83 -1.78 -12.77 -29.22
CA PHE A 83 -2.64 -11.75 -29.82
C PHE A 83 -1.99 -11.11 -31.05
N ARG A 84 -0.69 -10.87 -31.05
CA ARG A 84 0.02 -10.37 -32.24
C ARG A 84 -0.13 -11.31 -33.43
N LYS A 85 0.07 -12.61 -33.23
CA LYS A 85 -0.11 -13.62 -34.29
C LYS A 85 -1.56 -13.69 -34.76
N LEU A 86 -2.49 -13.66 -33.82
CA LEU A 86 -3.92 -13.78 -34.10
C LEU A 86 -4.47 -12.56 -34.85
N CYS A 87 -4.05 -11.35 -34.48
CA CYS A 87 -4.42 -10.12 -35.18
C CYS A 87 -3.74 -9.98 -36.55
N ALA A 88 -2.61 -10.64 -36.78
CA ALA A 88 -1.97 -10.70 -38.10
C ALA A 88 -2.70 -11.62 -39.08
N ASP A 89 -3.58 -12.51 -38.59
CA ASP A 89 -4.39 -13.38 -39.44
C ASP A 89 -5.65 -12.66 -39.95
N GLY A 90 -5.68 -12.38 -41.25
CA GLY A 90 -6.79 -11.70 -41.91
C GLY A 90 -8.11 -12.49 -41.89
N HIS A 91 -8.07 -13.83 -41.88
CA HIS A 91 -9.28 -14.65 -41.80
C HIS A 91 -9.92 -14.50 -40.42
N PHE A 92 -9.11 -14.59 -39.37
CA PHE A 92 -9.56 -14.40 -38.00
C PHE A 92 -10.16 -12.99 -37.78
N MET A 93 -9.50 -11.95 -38.27
CA MET A 93 -10.02 -10.58 -38.16
C MET A 93 -11.34 -10.40 -38.93
N THR A 94 -11.52 -11.09 -40.06
CA THR A 94 -12.77 -11.04 -40.83
C THR A 94 -13.92 -11.68 -40.04
N LEU A 95 -13.67 -12.82 -39.38
CA LEU A 95 -14.65 -13.46 -38.51
C LEU A 95 -15.03 -12.57 -37.32
N LEU A 96 -14.04 -11.94 -36.66
CA LEU A 96 -14.34 -11.03 -35.55
C LEU A 96 -15.24 -9.86 -35.97
N ARG A 97 -15.03 -9.27 -37.16
CA ARG A 97 -15.92 -8.20 -37.65
C ARG A 97 -17.33 -8.70 -37.94
N ALA A 98 -17.46 -9.89 -38.52
CA ALA A 98 -18.77 -10.49 -38.80
C ALA A 98 -19.56 -10.73 -37.50
N GLU A 99 -18.88 -11.12 -36.42
CA GLU A 99 -19.48 -11.38 -35.11
C GLU A 99 -19.53 -10.13 -34.19
N GLY A 100 -19.04 -8.97 -34.64
CA GLY A 100 -19.02 -7.73 -33.85
C GLY A 100 -18.04 -7.71 -32.66
N LEU A 101 -16.98 -8.51 -32.72
CA LEU A 101 -15.97 -8.71 -31.67
C LEU A 101 -14.61 -8.10 -32.01
N GLU A 102 -14.60 -7.00 -32.74
CA GLU A 102 -13.39 -6.34 -33.24
C GLU A 102 -12.67 -5.43 -32.22
N THR A 103 -13.28 -5.19 -31.05
CA THR A 103 -12.73 -4.30 -30.03
C THR A 103 -11.67 -4.99 -29.16
N MET A 104 -10.49 -4.38 -29.05
CA MET A 104 -9.40 -4.83 -28.18
C MET A 104 -9.29 -3.93 -26.93
N PRO A 105 -8.99 -4.49 -25.74
CA PRO A 105 -8.67 -3.70 -24.55
C PRO A 105 -7.50 -2.73 -24.77
N ALA A 106 -7.63 -1.49 -24.30
CA ALA A 106 -6.70 -0.41 -24.57
C ALA A 106 -5.24 -0.71 -24.15
N ASP A 107 -5.06 -1.33 -22.98
CA ASP A 107 -3.73 -1.67 -22.46
C ASP A 107 -3.03 -2.75 -23.31
N LEU A 108 -3.79 -3.72 -23.83
CA LEU A 108 -3.26 -4.74 -24.73
C LEU A 108 -2.86 -4.12 -26.07
N ALA A 109 -3.73 -3.29 -26.65
CA ALA A 109 -3.45 -2.59 -27.90
C ALA A 109 -2.17 -1.73 -27.80
N ARG A 110 -2.02 -0.98 -26.70
CA ARG A 110 -0.82 -0.18 -26.43
C ARG A 110 0.45 -1.04 -26.27
N SER A 111 0.34 -2.15 -25.54
CA SER A 111 1.49 -3.05 -25.30
C SER A 111 2.02 -3.74 -26.56
N MET A 112 1.16 -3.90 -27.59
CA MET A 112 1.56 -4.45 -28.89
C MET A 112 2.36 -3.44 -29.72
N THR A 113 2.08 -2.14 -29.57
CA THR A 113 2.79 -1.06 -30.27
C THR A 113 4.09 -0.64 -29.60
N GLU A 114 4.17 -0.70 -28.26
CA GLU A 114 5.33 -0.27 -27.48
C GLU A 114 6.46 -1.33 -27.41
N GLY A 115 6.26 -2.51 -28.02
CA GLY A 115 7.13 -3.67 -27.88
C GLY A 115 8.37 -3.73 -28.78
N ALA A 116 8.82 -2.64 -29.42
CA ALA A 116 10.06 -2.63 -30.18
C ALA A 116 11.26 -2.43 -29.23
N PRO A 117 12.14 -3.44 -29.04
CA PRO A 117 13.37 -3.25 -28.28
C PRO A 117 14.38 -2.49 -29.13
N THR A 118 14.83 -1.33 -28.65
CA THR A 118 16.20 -0.84 -28.89
C THR A 118 17.19 -1.66 -28.09
#